data_AF-A0A6H9LS23-F1
#
_entry.id   AF-A0A6H9LS23-F1
#
_cell.length_a   1.000
_cell.length_b   1.000
_cell.length_c   1.000
_cell.angle_alpha   90.00
_cell.angle_beta   90.00
_cell.angle_gamma   90.00
#
_symmetry.space_group_name_H-M   'P 1'
#
loop_
_entity.id
_entity.type
_entity.pdbx_description
1 polymer ?
#
loop_
_entity_poly.entity_id
_entity_poly.type
_entity_poly.pdbx_seq_one_letter_code
_entity_poly.pdbx_strand_id
1 'polypeptide(L)'
;MNFDYMTAVIRMAAATVGHTANAASATHITDVIDMGDGQGLEINWGSDCTVGYSYKLIYGTTAGIFTDTVDVPDGSCSYTLNGLTEGSRYYVSVVGESSEGIPALYTIQSSGVPLVIPLAPNSLNIEPDLNSVVISWADNKEADLDYYNIYRNGNFGYELVGSSNSPTYTDSDVVGQYEYEYVITAVDFDGNESGQSISLKSFAGTFDGGMLAVDEIFAGAPMPDQSGQEVYIHNVFNGLPYSLYDVTLFSNRLNKSNAGRYSSVIWFDDDLNNKLIATSNTTLDWFCSYNTNICLTGFRTLAFWESSPFSPGDLLYDQFKIAGYEEHGVFDFAGAFGDNGFPDVEVNLANPFGNLPYIPILDTLPGATVIYRYNSASDDGTVEGEPCGILYDSPNGKRIVLGFPLYFLTDESAQNLVSYISALFGETFTQVPGDINNSDDVDISDLIYLVNYIFLNGGAPLDMNSADVDGTCSIDISDVVYLVQYIFGTPAGPAPQPGCVY
;
A
#
# COMPACT_ATOMS: atom_id res chain seq x y z
N MET A 1 52.89 50.02 20.50
CA MET A 1 52.78 48.64 19.98
C MET A 1 54.12 47.96 20.17
N ASN A 2 54.14 46.76 20.72
CA ASN A 2 55.35 45.94 20.78
C ASN A 2 55.39 45.06 19.51
N PHE A 3 56.22 45.45 18.55
CA PHE A 3 56.32 44.78 17.25
C PHE A 3 56.88 43.36 17.34
N ASP A 4 57.77 43.08 18.30
CA ASP A 4 58.30 41.73 18.53
C ASP A 4 57.22 40.79 19.04
N TYR A 5 56.37 41.28 19.95
CA TYR A 5 55.20 40.55 20.43
C TYR A 5 54.21 40.26 19.28
N MET A 6 53.87 41.26 18.47
CA MET A 6 52.98 41.05 17.31
C MET A 6 53.56 40.07 16.28
N THR A 7 54.88 40.14 16.05
CA THR A 7 55.58 39.20 15.16
C THR A 7 55.50 37.77 15.69
N ALA A 8 55.67 37.57 17.01
CA ALA A 8 55.51 36.27 17.63
C ALA A 8 54.08 35.73 17.51
N VAL A 9 53.07 36.58 17.75
CA VAL A 9 51.65 36.20 17.60
C VAL A 9 51.31 35.79 16.16
N ILE A 10 51.77 36.55 15.15
CA ILE A 10 51.55 36.22 13.74
C ILE A 10 52.24 34.92 13.35
N ARG A 11 53.46 34.67 13.84
CA ARG A 11 54.18 33.41 13.59
C ARG A 11 53.46 32.21 14.22
N MET A 12 52.97 32.35 15.45
CA MET A 12 52.18 31.29 16.09
C MET A 12 50.87 31.04 15.35
N ALA A 13 50.15 32.09 14.92
CA ALA A 13 48.92 31.95 14.16
C ALA A 13 49.17 31.26 12.81
N ALA A 14 50.20 31.66 12.07
CA ALA A 14 50.56 31.03 10.79
C ALA A 14 51.00 29.57 10.97
N ALA A 15 51.79 29.26 12.02
CA ALA A 15 52.18 27.89 12.34
C ALA A 15 50.97 27.03 12.72
N THR A 16 50.02 27.59 13.48
CA THR A 16 48.77 26.90 13.83
C THR A 16 47.94 26.61 12.59
N VAL A 17 47.78 27.58 11.69
CA VAL A 17 47.06 27.39 10.42
C VAL A 17 47.74 26.32 9.56
N GLY A 18 49.07 26.35 9.44
CA GLY A 18 49.82 25.31 8.72
C GLY A 18 49.64 23.93 9.34
N HIS A 19 49.70 23.82 10.66
CA HIS A 19 49.50 22.56 11.38
C HIS A 19 48.07 22.04 11.22
N THR A 20 47.05 22.91 11.22
CA THR A 20 45.66 22.49 10.98
C THR A 20 45.39 22.16 9.51
N ALA A 21 46.07 22.83 8.57
CA ALA A 21 45.93 22.56 7.14
C ALA A 21 46.56 21.22 6.73
N ASN A 22 47.58 20.77 7.47
CA ASN A 22 48.26 19.49 7.24
C ASN A 22 47.74 18.35 8.14
N ALA A 23 46.71 18.62 8.96
CA ALA A 23 46.06 17.60 9.77
C ALA A 23 45.29 16.61 8.89
N ALA A 24 45.20 15.36 9.36
CA ALA A 24 44.32 14.39 8.73
C ALA A 24 42.86 14.87 8.74
N SER A 25 42.12 14.55 7.68
CA SER A 25 40.66 14.68 7.70
C SER A 25 40.05 13.70 8.70
N ALA A 26 38.92 14.06 9.29
CA ALA A 26 38.14 13.13 10.09
C ALA A 26 37.73 11.92 9.23
N THR A 27 37.98 10.72 9.75
CA THR A 27 37.66 9.47 9.08
C THR A 27 36.23 9.07 9.38
N HIS A 28 35.43 8.87 8.34
CA HIS A 28 34.05 8.42 8.49
C HIS A 28 33.98 6.90 8.38
N ILE A 29 33.43 6.26 9.40
CA ILE A 29 33.18 4.81 9.40
C ILE A 29 31.99 4.55 8.49
N THR A 30 32.18 3.78 7.43
CA THR A 30 31.14 3.41 6.47
C THR A 30 30.24 2.33 7.03
N ASP A 31 30.81 1.35 7.75
CA ASP A 31 30.05 0.26 8.35
C ASP A 31 30.72 -0.27 9.62
N VAL A 32 29.87 -0.78 10.54
CA VAL A 32 30.27 -1.57 11.70
C VAL A 32 29.52 -2.89 11.60
N ILE A 33 30.26 -3.96 11.28
CA ILE A 33 29.71 -5.28 10.99
C ILE A 33 29.92 -6.17 12.21
N ASP A 34 28.85 -6.80 12.69
CA ASP A 34 28.95 -7.86 13.68
C ASP A 34 29.55 -9.11 13.02
N MET A 35 30.55 -9.70 13.68
CA MET A 35 31.22 -10.90 13.18
C MET A 35 30.47 -12.19 13.53
N GLY A 36 29.46 -12.12 14.41
CA GLY A 36 28.63 -13.26 14.80
C GLY A 36 29.26 -14.22 15.80
N ASP A 37 30.46 -13.92 16.27
CA ASP A 37 31.19 -14.75 17.25
C ASP A 37 30.99 -14.28 18.71
N GLY A 38 30.10 -13.30 18.92
CA GLY A 38 29.83 -12.66 20.20
C GLY A 38 30.93 -11.75 20.73
N GLN A 39 32.04 -11.59 20.01
CA GLN A 39 33.24 -10.89 20.53
C GLN A 39 33.92 -10.00 19.48
N GLY A 40 33.46 -10.02 18.24
CA GLY A 40 34.08 -9.40 17.08
C GLY A 40 33.21 -8.30 16.46
N LEU A 41 33.83 -7.18 16.10
CA LEU A 41 33.22 -6.15 15.24
C LEU A 41 34.22 -5.75 14.15
N GLU A 42 33.85 -5.88 12.88
CA GLU A 42 34.62 -5.36 11.75
C GLU A 42 34.24 -3.91 11.50
N ILE A 43 35.22 -3.01 11.62
CA ILE A 43 35.04 -1.58 11.41
C ILE A 43 35.60 -1.21 10.05
N ASN A 44 34.76 -0.68 9.16
CA ASN A 44 35.14 -0.31 7.79
C ASN A 44 35.04 1.21 7.60
N TRP A 45 36.02 1.82 6.95
CA TRP A 45 35.96 3.24 6.52
C TRP A 45 36.23 3.42 5.02
N GLY A 46 36.27 2.32 4.26
CA GLY A 46 36.11 2.29 2.81
C GLY A 46 36.74 3.45 2.05
N SER A 47 35.90 4.27 1.40
CA SER A 47 36.32 5.38 0.55
C SER A 47 37.03 6.52 1.29
N ASP A 48 36.88 6.62 2.61
CA ASP A 48 37.57 7.62 3.44
C ASP A 48 38.99 7.16 3.84
N CYS A 49 39.39 5.96 3.39
CA CYS A 49 40.76 5.50 3.49
C CYS A 49 41.68 6.31 2.58
N THR A 50 42.59 7.06 3.19
CA THR A 50 43.47 8.02 2.53
C THR A 50 44.88 7.45 2.43
N VAL A 51 45.42 7.44 1.22
CA VAL A 51 46.77 6.95 0.97
C VAL A 51 47.80 7.78 1.74
N GLY A 52 48.66 7.09 2.48
CA GLY A 52 49.72 7.71 3.27
C GLY A 52 49.30 8.17 4.66
N TYR A 53 48.03 7.96 5.05
CA TYR A 53 47.62 8.09 6.45
C TYR A 53 47.92 6.80 7.21
N SER A 54 48.23 6.94 8.50
CA SER A 54 48.15 5.85 9.47
C SER A 54 46.86 6.00 10.28
N TYR A 55 46.37 4.89 10.84
CA TYR A 55 45.08 4.87 11.53
C TYR A 55 45.21 4.26 12.92
N LYS A 56 44.49 4.85 13.87
CA LYS A 56 44.22 4.24 15.18
C LYS A 56 42.73 4.09 15.38
N LEU A 57 42.32 3.00 15.98
CA LEU A 57 40.95 2.76 16.35
C LEU A 57 40.80 2.96 17.86
N ILE A 58 39.90 3.87 18.26
CA ILE A 58 39.60 4.14 19.67
C ILE A 58 38.17 3.69 19.96
N TYR A 59 37.96 3.07 21.12
CA TYR A 59 36.66 2.50 21.45
C TYR A 59 36.37 2.50 22.95
N GLY A 60 35.09 2.33 23.31
CA GLY A 60 34.61 2.26 24.68
C GLY A 60 33.11 1.96 24.76
N THR A 61 32.58 1.72 25.95
CA THR A 61 31.16 1.34 26.15
C THR A 61 30.24 2.52 26.45
N THR A 62 30.78 3.73 26.56
CA THR A 62 30.01 4.96 26.79
C THR A 62 30.27 5.95 25.66
N ALA A 63 29.20 6.50 25.07
CA ALA A 63 29.30 7.44 23.96
C ALA A 63 30.23 8.62 24.30
N GLY A 64 31.17 8.93 23.40
CA GLY A 64 32.17 9.98 23.58
C GLY A 64 33.27 9.69 24.62
N ILE A 65 33.26 8.52 25.29
CA ILE A 65 34.30 8.11 26.24
C ILE A 65 34.98 6.86 25.71
N PHE A 66 36.17 7.04 25.15
CA PHE A 66 37.01 5.96 24.62
C PHE A 66 38.06 5.57 25.66
N THR A 67 37.97 4.35 26.19
CA THR A 67 38.86 3.81 27.20
C THR A 67 40.02 3.02 26.61
N ASP A 68 39.86 2.58 25.36
CA ASP A 68 40.75 1.64 24.71
C ASP A 68 41.20 2.14 23.34
N THR A 69 42.37 1.69 22.88
CA THR A 69 42.98 2.12 21.61
C THR A 69 43.77 0.98 20.99
N VAL A 70 43.69 0.85 19.67
CA VAL A 70 44.43 -0.13 18.87
C VAL A 70 45.06 0.57 17.67
N ASP A 71 46.31 0.21 17.37
CA ASP A 71 46.98 0.65 16.14
C ASP A 71 46.52 -0.24 14.97
N VAL A 72 46.06 0.38 13.89
CA VAL A 72 45.63 -0.32 12.68
C VAL A 72 46.85 -0.57 11.79
N PRO A 73 47.02 -1.76 11.19
CA PRO A 73 48.14 -2.03 10.30
C PRO A 73 48.18 -1.08 9.10
N ASP A 74 49.38 -0.62 8.74
CA ASP A 74 49.60 0.31 7.64
C ASP A 74 48.94 -0.16 6.32
N GLY A 75 48.22 0.75 5.67
CA GLY A 75 47.52 0.48 4.42
C GLY A 75 46.19 -0.27 4.56
N SER A 76 45.76 -0.61 5.77
CA SER A 76 44.44 -1.20 6.02
C SER A 76 43.35 -0.12 6.06
N CYS A 77 42.19 -0.44 5.50
CA CYS A 77 41.01 0.42 5.47
C CYS A 77 39.84 -0.13 6.31
N SER A 78 40.15 -1.18 7.07
CA SER A 78 39.25 -1.81 8.00
C SER A 78 40.04 -2.43 9.15
N TYR A 79 39.36 -2.77 10.24
CA TYR A 79 39.95 -3.48 11.36
C TYR A 79 38.91 -4.27 12.16
N THR A 80 39.21 -5.54 12.44
CA THR A 80 38.39 -6.39 13.32
C THR A 80 38.77 -6.19 14.77
N LEU A 81 37.92 -5.51 15.54
CA LEU A 81 38.01 -5.53 17.00
C LEU A 81 37.61 -6.91 17.50
N ASN A 82 38.40 -7.50 18.40
CA ASN A 82 38.17 -8.82 18.98
C ASN A 82 38.22 -8.76 20.51
N GLY A 83 37.71 -9.80 21.17
CA GLY A 83 37.71 -9.89 22.64
C GLY A 83 36.75 -8.91 23.32
N LEU A 84 35.75 -8.43 22.57
CA LEU A 84 34.67 -7.63 23.09
C LEU A 84 33.72 -8.50 23.94
N THR A 85 32.92 -7.87 24.78
CA THR A 85 31.91 -8.59 25.58
C THR A 85 30.60 -8.68 24.81
N GLU A 86 30.10 -9.90 24.61
CA GLU A 86 28.82 -10.17 23.95
C GLU A 86 27.68 -9.31 24.51
N GLY A 87 26.85 -8.77 23.61
CA GLY A 87 25.68 -7.96 23.95
C GLY A 87 26.00 -6.56 24.48
N SER A 88 27.27 -6.20 24.66
CA SER A 88 27.67 -4.86 25.09
C SER A 88 27.81 -3.93 23.89
N ARG A 89 27.17 -2.75 23.94
CA ARG A 89 27.35 -1.73 22.90
C ARG A 89 28.73 -1.07 23.02
N TYR A 90 29.47 -1.09 21.93
CA TYR A 90 30.74 -0.39 21.79
C TYR A 90 30.58 0.80 20.86
N TYR A 91 31.05 1.95 21.30
CA TYR A 91 31.24 3.14 20.49
C TYR A 91 32.67 3.15 19.98
N VAL A 92 32.84 3.36 18.68
CA VAL A 92 34.12 3.26 17.98
C VAL A 92 34.36 4.51 17.15
N SER A 93 35.61 4.95 17.07
CA SER A 93 36.05 6.03 16.19
C SER A 93 37.39 5.66 15.55
N VAL A 94 37.59 6.10 14.31
CA VAL A 94 38.88 5.97 13.62
C VAL A 94 39.58 7.32 13.61
N VAL A 95 40.80 7.35 14.13
CA VAL A 95 41.68 8.53 14.16
C VAL A 95 42.73 8.36 13.07
N GLY A 96 42.55 9.05 11.95
CA GLY A 96 43.59 9.17 10.94
C GLY A 96 44.69 10.13 11.38
N GLU A 97 45.92 9.82 10.98
CA GLU A 97 47.10 10.66 11.13
C GLU A 97 47.75 10.84 9.76
N SER A 98 48.05 12.09 9.39
CA SER A 98 48.59 12.41 8.08
C SER A 98 50.03 11.90 7.93
N SER A 99 50.58 11.92 6.72
CA SER A 99 51.98 11.55 6.47
C SER A 99 53.01 12.43 7.20
N GLU A 100 52.59 13.59 7.71
CA GLU A 100 53.39 14.48 8.57
C GLU A 100 53.25 14.17 10.07
N GLY A 101 52.47 13.16 10.44
CA GLY A 101 52.23 12.78 11.84
C GLY A 101 51.20 13.64 12.56
N ILE A 102 50.30 14.30 11.82
CA ILE A 102 49.30 15.21 12.40
C ILE A 102 47.92 14.51 12.43
N PRO A 103 47.35 14.26 13.63
CA PRO A 103 46.06 13.58 13.76
C PRO A 103 44.88 14.46 13.37
N ALA A 104 43.75 13.83 13.10
CA ALA A 104 42.49 14.53 12.86
C ALA A 104 42.08 15.41 14.06
N LEU A 105 41.57 16.61 13.77
CA LEU A 105 41.17 17.59 14.79
C LEU A 105 39.90 17.20 15.55
N TYR A 106 39.10 16.31 14.97
CA TYR A 106 37.90 15.73 15.56
C TYR A 106 37.71 14.31 15.00
N THR A 107 36.88 13.53 15.69
CA THR A 107 36.53 12.17 15.25
C THR A 107 35.03 12.05 15.07
N ILE A 108 34.62 11.11 14.23
CA ILE A 108 33.22 10.75 14.02
C ILE A 108 33.05 9.36 14.60
N GLN A 109 32.14 9.22 15.55
CA GLN A 109 31.89 7.93 16.19
C GLN A 109 30.79 7.14 15.47
N SER A 110 30.93 5.83 15.46
CA SER A 110 29.88 4.86 15.16
C SER A 110 29.69 3.92 16.35
N SER A 111 28.79 2.94 16.25
CA SER A 111 28.62 1.92 17.29
C SER A 111 28.16 0.57 16.75
N GLY A 112 28.55 -0.50 17.43
CA GLY A 112 28.09 -1.86 17.18
C GLY A 112 27.86 -2.64 18.47
N VAL A 113 27.25 -3.81 18.36
CA VAL A 113 27.05 -4.77 19.45
C VAL A 113 27.48 -6.13 18.91
N PRO A 114 28.48 -6.80 19.49
CA PRO A 114 28.87 -8.14 19.06
C PRO A 114 27.90 -9.16 19.65
N LEU A 115 27.35 -10.05 18.83
CA LEU A 115 26.37 -11.07 19.22
C LEU A 115 26.78 -12.43 18.66
N VAL A 116 26.34 -13.50 19.33
CA VAL A 116 26.40 -14.87 18.78
C VAL A 116 25.14 -15.18 17.96
N ILE A 117 24.05 -14.46 18.21
CA ILE A 117 22.79 -14.62 17.48
C ILE A 117 22.60 -13.43 16.53
N PRO A 118 22.09 -13.64 15.31
CA PRO A 118 21.78 -12.52 14.43
C PRO A 118 20.72 -11.59 15.04
N LEU A 119 20.66 -10.37 14.54
CA LEU A 119 19.58 -9.45 14.82
C LEU A 119 18.29 -9.91 14.12
N ALA A 120 17.16 -9.62 14.76
CA ALA A 120 15.86 -9.79 14.12
C ALA A 120 15.78 -8.93 12.85
N PRO A 121 15.31 -9.48 11.72
CA PRO A 121 15.04 -8.70 10.52
C PRO A 121 14.15 -7.49 10.82
N ASN A 122 14.44 -6.37 10.18
CA ASN A 122 13.70 -5.12 10.37
C ASN A 122 13.12 -4.61 9.04
N SER A 123 12.29 -3.57 9.12
CA SER A 123 11.62 -2.97 7.95
C SER A 123 10.83 -3.99 7.13
N LEU A 124 10.16 -4.92 7.82
CA LEU A 124 9.26 -5.90 7.21
C LEU A 124 8.18 -5.16 6.42
N ASN A 125 7.92 -5.63 5.21
CA ASN A 125 6.90 -5.17 4.31
C ASN A 125 6.19 -6.40 3.72
N ILE A 126 4.86 -6.37 3.67
CA ILE A 126 4.04 -7.47 3.16
C ILE A 126 3.01 -6.87 2.21
N GLU A 127 3.03 -7.31 0.96
CA GLU A 127 2.17 -6.80 -0.09
C GLU A 127 1.45 -7.95 -0.79
N PRO A 128 0.16 -7.78 -1.14
CA PRO A 128 -0.55 -8.75 -1.96
C PRO A 128 0.01 -8.76 -3.39
N ASP A 129 -0.04 -9.93 -4.02
CA ASP A 129 0.11 -10.13 -5.46
C ASP A 129 -0.91 -11.20 -5.91
N LEU A 130 -1.02 -11.46 -7.22
CA LEU A 130 -1.98 -12.41 -7.78
C LEU A 130 -1.73 -13.80 -7.18
N ASN A 131 -2.70 -14.30 -6.42
CA ASN A 131 -2.69 -15.57 -5.70
C ASN A 131 -1.43 -15.79 -4.86
N SER A 132 -0.85 -14.71 -4.34
CA SER A 132 0.37 -14.77 -3.54
C SER A 132 0.52 -13.57 -2.61
N VAL A 133 1.43 -13.70 -1.66
CA VAL A 133 1.87 -12.62 -0.78
C VAL A 133 3.36 -12.44 -0.93
N VAL A 134 3.78 -11.22 -1.29
CA VAL A 134 5.19 -10.85 -1.43
C VAL A 134 5.66 -10.21 -0.12
N ILE A 135 6.66 -10.84 0.48
CA ILE A 135 7.23 -10.44 1.77
C ILE A 135 8.64 -9.95 1.51
N SER A 136 8.98 -8.77 2.00
CA SER A 136 10.32 -8.20 1.88
C SER A 136 10.74 -7.51 3.16
N TRP A 137 12.04 -7.42 3.40
CA TRP A 137 12.60 -6.79 4.60
C TRP A 137 13.93 -6.09 4.28
N ALA A 138 14.50 -5.39 5.27
CA ALA A 138 15.85 -4.86 5.13
C ALA A 138 16.89 -5.96 5.39
N ASP A 139 17.93 -5.98 4.57
CA ASP A 139 19.03 -6.94 4.69
C ASP A 139 19.79 -6.79 6.01
N ASN A 140 19.95 -7.92 6.71
CA ASN A 140 20.86 -8.07 7.84
C ASN A 140 22.32 -7.86 7.39
N LYS A 141 23.21 -7.49 8.31
CA LYS A 141 24.57 -7.01 7.99
C LYS A 141 25.68 -7.82 8.65
N GLU A 142 25.33 -8.77 9.49
CA GLU A 142 26.21 -9.71 10.16
C GLU A 142 27.03 -10.51 9.14
N ALA A 143 28.32 -10.69 9.41
CA ALA A 143 29.25 -11.32 8.47
C ALA A 143 28.97 -12.81 8.26
N ASP A 144 28.30 -13.44 9.21
CA ASP A 144 28.04 -14.87 9.29
C ASP A 144 26.57 -15.24 9.06
N LEU A 145 25.75 -14.29 8.58
CA LEU A 145 24.38 -14.55 8.14
C LEU A 145 24.35 -15.61 7.02
N ASP A 146 23.53 -16.63 7.17
CA ASP A 146 23.34 -17.69 6.16
C ASP A 146 22.02 -17.49 5.39
N TYR A 147 20.88 -17.46 6.09
CA TYR A 147 19.55 -17.33 5.48
C TYR A 147 18.50 -16.77 6.44
N TYR A 148 17.28 -16.63 5.96
CA TYR A 148 16.11 -16.20 6.72
C TYR A 148 15.04 -17.29 6.74
N ASN A 149 14.34 -17.45 7.87
CA ASN A 149 13.14 -18.27 7.97
C ASN A 149 11.89 -17.38 7.92
N ILE A 150 10.91 -17.79 7.14
CA ILE A 150 9.63 -17.12 6.97
C ILE A 150 8.57 -17.94 7.67
N TYR A 151 7.91 -17.31 8.65
CA TYR A 151 6.84 -17.93 9.40
C TYR A 151 5.51 -17.25 9.10
N ARG A 152 4.46 -18.06 9.00
CA ARG A 152 3.08 -17.61 8.83
C ARG A 152 2.26 -18.06 10.03
N ASN A 153 1.39 -17.19 10.53
CA ASN A 153 0.52 -17.53 11.64
C ASN A 153 -0.48 -18.61 11.20
N GLY A 154 -0.49 -19.73 11.92
CA GLY A 154 -1.38 -20.88 11.72
C GLY A 154 -2.17 -21.21 12.99
N ASN A 155 -2.79 -22.38 13.02
CA ASN A 155 -3.69 -22.78 14.10
C ASN A 155 -3.01 -22.94 15.46
N PHE A 156 -1.71 -23.23 15.45
CA PHE A 156 -0.91 -23.48 16.66
C PHE A 156 0.17 -22.41 16.88
N GLY A 157 0.01 -21.24 16.28
CA GLY A 157 0.98 -20.15 16.27
C GLY A 157 1.73 -20.09 14.94
N TYR A 158 2.90 -19.45 14.95
CA TYR A 158 3.73 -19.28 13.77
C TYR A 158 4.35 -20.60 13.29
N GLU A 159 4.07 -20.96 12.04
CA GLU A 159 4.55 -22.16 11.36
C GLU A 159 5.52 -21.76 10.23
N LEU A 160 6.60 -22.53 10.06
CA LEU A 160 7.59 -22.26 9.01
C LEU A 160 6.97 -22.57 7.64
N VAL A 161 6.89 -21.56 6.77
CA VAL A 161 6.36 -21.71 5.40
C VAL A 161 7.45 -21.73 4.34
N GLY A 162 8.65 -21.24 4.66
CA GLY A 162 9.78 -21.29 3.75
C GLY A 162 11.04 -20.63 4.32
N SER A 163 12.11 -20.67 3.53
CA SER A 163 13.36 -19.97 3.81
C SER A 163 13.86 -19.21 2.59
N SER A 164 14.69 -18.20 2.80
CA SER A 164 15.26 -17.39 1.71
C SER A 164 16.68 -16.93 2.03
N ASN A 165 17.55 -16.90 1.02
CA ASN A 165 18.91 -16.34 1.12
C ASN A 165 18.96 -14.89 0.60
N SER A 166 17.81 -14.27 0.44
CA SER A 166 17.64 -12.88 -0.01
C SER A 166 16.55 -12.23 0.83
N PRO A 167 16.54 -10.89 0.95
CA PRO A 167 15.59 -10.18 1.82
C PRO A 167 14.18 -10.09 1.21
N THR A 168 13.73 -11.17 0.56
CA THR A 168 12.44 -11.30 -0.10
C THR A 168 12.01 -12.77 -0.14
N TYR A 169 10.71 -13.01 -0.05
CA TYR A 169 10.07 -14.31 -0.20
C TYR A 169 8.65 -14.12 -0.77
N THR A 170 8.22 -15.02 -1.65
CA THR A 170 6.84 -15.04 -2.16
C THR A 170 6.15 -16.28 -1.64
N ASP A 171 5.11 -16.08 -0.83
CA ASP A 171 4.22 -17.15 -0.40
C ASP A 171 3.10 -17.33 -1.43
N SER A 172 3.15 -18.44 -2.18
CA SER A 172 2.13 -18.83 -3.15
C SER A 172 1.17 -19.90 -2.63
N ASP A 173 1.38 -20.38 -1.40
CA ASP A 173 0.50 -21.38 -0.75
C ASP A 173 -0.56 -20.66 0.10
N VAL A 174 -1.12 -19.60 -0.47
CA VAL A 174 -2.14 -18.73 0.11
C VAL A 174 -3.43 -18.85 -0.69
N VAL A 175 -4.55 -18.63 -0.01
CA VAL A 175 -5.89 -18.64 -0.58
C VAL A 175 -6.45 -17.23 -0.46
N GLY A 176 -7.24 -16.83 -1.45
CA GLY A 176 -7.96 -15.56 -1.43
C GLY A 176 -8.80 -15.35 -0.18
N GLN A 177 -9.08 -14.08 0.11
CA GLN A 177 -10.02 -13.66 1.17
C GLN A 177 -9.62 -14.06 2.61
N TYR A 178 -8.44 -14.66 2.81
CA TYR A 178 -7.88 -14.97 4.12
C TYR A 178 -6.80 -13.94 4.51
N GLU A 179 -6.86 -13.44 5.74
CA GLU A 179 -5.85 -12.54 6.30
C GLU A 179 -4.67 -13.37 6.83
N TYR A 180 -3.51 -13.25 6.20
CA TYR A 180 -2.28 -13.90 6.64
C TYR A 180 -1.42 -12.94 7.45
N GLU A 181 -0.81 -13.45 8.52
CA GLU A 181 0.14 -12.72 9.36
C GLU A 181 1.50 -13.40 9.30
N TYR A 182 2.57 -12.63 9.11
CA TYR A 182 3.92 -13.17 8.98
C TYR A 182 4.93 -12.52 9.91
N VAL A 183 5.94 -13.29 10.28
CA VAL A 183 7.18 -12.85 10.94
C VAL A 183 8.38 -13.52 10.29
N ILE A 184 9.53 -12.86 10.35
CA ILE A 184 10.79 -13.33 9.77
C ILE A 184 11.85 -13.42 10.87
N THR A 185 12.70 -14.43 10.80
CA THR A 185 13.92 -14.54 11.61
C THR A 185 15.13 -14.68 10.68
N ALA A 186 16.31 -14.37 11.19
CA ALA A 186 17.59 -14.56 10.53
C ALA A 186 18.32 -15.75 11.17
N VAL A 187 19.07 -16.50 10.38
CA VAL A 187 19.85 -17.67 10.81
C VAL A 187 21.29 -17.51 10.32
N ASP A 188 22.25 -17.73 11.21
CA ASP A 188 23.68 -17.70 10.90
C ASP A 188 24.23 -19.08 10.43
N PHE A 189 25.51 -19.11 10.05
CA PHE A 189 26.20 -20.34 9.63
C PHE A 189 26.39 -21.38 10.74
N ASP A 190 26.27 -20.99 12.01
CA ASP A 190 26.31 -21.89 13.16
C ASP A 190 24.90 -22.47 13.50
N GLY A 191 23.86 -21.96 12.83
CA GLY A 191 22.47 -22.35 13.00
C GLY A 191 21.76 -21.66 14.15
N ASN A 192 22.29 -20.54 14.69
CA ASN A 192 21.55 -19.75 15.67
C ASN A 192 20.51 -18.89 14.97
N GLU A 193 19.30 -18.90 15.51
CA GLU A 193 18.17 -18.16 14.97
C GLU A 193 17.87 -16.92 15.83
N SER A 194 17.63 -15.80 15.17
CA SER A 194 17.33 -14.53 15.83
C SER A 194 15.92 -14.48 16.43
N GLY A 195 15.63 -13.38 17.14
CA GLY A 195 14.26 -13.05 17.51
C GLY A 195 13.39 -12.77 16.27
N GLN A 196 12.07 -12.87 16.43
CA GLN A 196 11.12 -12.52 15.38
C GLN A 196 11.16 -11.02 15.06
N SER A 197 10.97 -10.69 13.78
CA SER A 197 10.60 -9.34 13.35
C SER A 197 9.28 -8.89 14.00
N ILE A 198 8.88 -7.64 13.73
CA ILE A 198 7.46 -7.28 13.92
C ILE A 198 6.58 -8.20 13.07
N SER A 199 5.33 -8.43 13.50
CA SER A 199 4.34 -9.10 12.67
C SER A 199 3.57 -8.09 11.81
N LEU A 200 3.31 -8.46 10.56
CA LEU A 200 2.47 -7.70 9.64
C LEU A 200 1.47 -8.63 8.97
N LYS A 201 0.38 -8.04 8.47
CA LYS A 201 -0.73 -8.77 7.86
C LYS A 201 -0.97 -8.34 6.42
N SER A 202 -1.40 -9.28 5.59
CA SER A 202 -1.92 -9.01 4.25
C SER A 202 -2.88 -10.12 3.82
N PHE A 203 -3.67 -9.82 2.78
CA PHE A 203 -4.41 -10.81 2.02
C PHE A 203 -3.60 -11.20 0.77
N ALA A 204 -3.97 -12.31 0.12
CA ALA A 204 -3.59 -12.56 -1.27
C ALA A 204 -4.46 -11.71 -2.20
N GLY A 205 -3.89 -11.19 -3.29
CA GLY A 205 -4.68 -10.54 -4.34
C GLY A 205 -5.32 -11.59 -5.23
N THR A 206 -6.65 -11.63 -5.32
CA THR A 206 -7.37 -12.56 -6.21
C THR A 206 -8.03 -11.86 -7.38
N PHE A 207 -8.42 -10.60 -7.20
CA PHE A 207 -9.05 -9.77 -8.22
C PHE A 207 -10.33 -10.39 -8.81
N ASP A 208 -11.08 -11.12 -7.99
CA ASP A 208 -12.27 -11.90 -8.39
C ASP A 208 -13.46 -11.73 -7.44
N GLY A 209 -13.32 -11.00 -6.32
CA GLY A 209 -14.39 -10.84 -5.33
C GLY A 209 -15.51 -9.87 -5.70
N GLY A 210 -15.70 -9.61 -6.99
CA GLY A 210 -16.77 -8.75 -7.51
C GLY A 210 -16.52 -7.25 -7.33
N MET A 211 -17.58 -6.50 -7.06
CA MET A 211 -17.55 -5.04 -6.96
C MET A 211 -17.25 -4.54 -5.55
N LEU A 212 -16.29 -3.63 -5.45
CA LEU A 212 -16.04 -2.79 -4.28
C LEU A 212 -16.62 -1.39 -4.51
N ALA A 213 -17.59 -0.99 -3.70
CA ALA A 213 -18.02 0.40 -3.59
C ALA A 213 -17.10 1.11 -2.58
N VAL A 214 -16.26 2.03 -3.05
CA VAL A 214 -15.45 2.89 -2.18
C VAL A 214 -16.27 4.13 -1.88
N ASP A 215 -16.62 4.29 -0.61
CA ASP A 215 -17.39 5.41 -0.10
C ASP A 215 -16.44 6.52 0.37
N GLU A 216 -16.46 7.61 -0.38
CA GLU A 216 -15.83 8.89 -0.05
C GLU A 216 -16.87 10.02 -0.18
N ILE A 217 -18.10 9.76 0.29
CA ILE A 217 -19.16 10.75 0.36
C ILE A 217 -18.98 11.56 1.66
N PHE A 218 -19.06 12.90 1.60
CA PHE A 218 -18.94 13.72 2.82
C PHE A 218 -20.08 13.40 3.81
N ALA A 219 -19.73 13.01 5.04
CA ALA A 219 -20.69 12.77 6.11
C ALA A 219 -21.15 14.07 6.78
N GLY A 220 -22.11 14.76 6.17
CA GLY A 220 -22.70 15.97 6.75
C GLY A 220 -23.50 16.82 5.77
N ALA A 221 -24.34 17.70 6.32
CA ALA A 221 -25.25 18.51 5.52
C ALA A 221 -24.49 19.32 4.42
N PRO A 222 -24.98 19.29 3.16
CA PRO A 222 -26.27 18.76 2.75
C PRO A 222 -26.27 17.28 2.29
N MET A 223 -25.13 16.59 2.40
CA MET A 223 -24.98 15.17 2.14
C MET A 223 -25.53 14.33 3.32
N PRO A 224 -25.76 13.02 3.15
CA PRO A 224 -26.26 12.18 4.22
C PRO A 224 -25.19 12.01 5.29
N ASP A 225 -25.60 11.59 6.49
CA ASP A 225 -24.67 10.98 7.45
C ASP A 225 -24.27 9.58 6.97
N GLN A 226 -23.32 8.94 7.65
CA GLN A 226 -22.79 7.64 7.22
C GLN A 226 -23.89 6.59 6.98
N SER A 227 -24.88 6.51 7.88
CA SER A 227 -26.00 5.58 7.71
C SER A 227 -26.87 5.94 6.50
N GLY A 228 -27.06 7.22 6.20
CA GLY A 228 -27.75 7.65 4.98
C GLY A 228 -26.96 7.38 3.71
N GLN A 229 -25.62 7.41 3.75
CA GLN A 229 -24.75 7.11 2.62
C GLN A 229 -24.80 5.62 2.27
N GLU A 230 -24.75 4.74 3.27
CA GLU A 230 -24.93 3.31 3.11
C GLU A 230 -26.27 2.98 2.44
N VAL A 231 -27.36 3.60 2.92
CA VAL A 231 -28.71 3.44 2.31
C VAL A 231 -28.73 3.92 0.87
N TYR A 232 -28.10 5.06 0.58
CA TYR A 232 -28.01 5.59 -0.77
C TYR A 232 -27.23 4.65 -1.71
N ILE A 233 -26.03 4.21 -1.32
CA ILE A 233 -25.21 3.29 -2.11
C ILE A 233 -25.98 1.99 -2.35
N HIS A 234 -26.62 1.44 -1.30
CA HIS A 234 -27.45 0.25 -1.45
C HIS A 234 -28.59 0.44 -2.45
N ASN A 235 -29.27 1.60 -2.41
CA ASN A 235 -30.31 1.95 -3.36
C ASN A 235 -29.79 2.06 -4.80
N VAL A 236 -28.59 2.60 -5.00
CA VAL A 236 -27.96 2.74 -6.33
C VAL A 236 -27.59 1.37 -6.92
N PHE A 237 -27.07 0.46 -6.11
CA PHE A 237 -26.75 -0.90 -6.57
C PHE A 237 -28.01 -1.75 -6.80
N ASN A 238 -29.15 -1.43 -6.16
CA ASN A 238 -30.47 -1.99 -6.45
C ASN A 238 -30.49 -3.54 -6.59
N GLY A 239 -29.90 -4.22 -5.60
CA GLY A 239 -29.83 -5.69 -5.56
C GLY A 239 -28.65 -6.31 -6.31
N LEU A 240 -27.80 -5.50 -6.96
CA LEU A 240 -26.47 -5.95 -7.37
C LEU A 240 -25.59 -6.15 -6.13
N PRO A 241 -24.80 -7.21 -6.08
CA PRO A 241 -23.96 -7.46 -4.93
C PRO A 241 -22.71 -6.59 -4.97
N TYR A 242 -22.26 -6.14 -3.81
CA TYR A 242 -21.07 -5.33 -3.66
C TYR A 242 -20.59 -5.39 -2.21
N SER A 243 -19.31 -5.11 -2.02
CA SER A 243 -18.76 -4.80 -0.71
C SER A 243 -18.59 -3.29 -0.57
N LEU A 244 -18.88 -2.76 0.61
CA LEU A 244 -18.67 -1.36 0.93
C LEU A 244 -17.33 -1.15 1.64
N TYR A 245 -16.60 -0.11 1.24
CA TYR A 245 -15.38 0.34 1.90
C TYR A 245 -15.42 1.84 2.15
N ASP A 246 -15.69 2.22 3.40
CA ASP A 246 -15.60 3.61 3.85
C ASP A 246 -14.13 4.00 4.00
N VAL A 247 -13.64 4.83 3.09
CA VAL A 247 -12.22 5.23 3.05
C VAL A 247 -11.85 6.21 4.18
N THR A 248 -12.83 6.82 4.83
CA THR A 248 -12.65 7.83 5.88
C THR A 248 -12.34 7.22 7.25
N LEU A 249 -12.69 5.95 7.48
CA LEU A 249 -12.45 5.23 8.75
C LEU A 249 -11.05 4.63 8.87
N PHE A 250 -10.39 4.38 7.74
CA PHE A 250 -9.04 3.85 7.71
C PHE A 250 -8.04 5.01 7.69
N SER A 251 -6.73 4.75 7.61
CA SER A 251 -5.69 5.80 7.56
C SER A 251 -5.70 6.64 6.26
N ASN A 252 -6.90 7.02 5.80
CA ASN A 252 -7.29 7.83 4.66
C ASN A 252 -6.92 7.27 3.28
N ARG A 253 -6.90 5.94 3.07
CA ARG A 253 -6.60 5.37 1.74
C ARG A 253 -7.23 4.00 1.49
N LEU A 254 -7.50 3.70 0.22
CA LEU A 254 -7.65 2.33 -0.25
C LEU A 254 -6.24 1.72 -0.37
N ASN A 255 -5.97 0.65 0.38
CA ASN A 255 -4.71 -0.08 0.30
C ASN A 255 -4.82 -1.31 -0.63
N LYS A 256 -3.68 -1.88 -1.02
CA LYS A 256 -3.64 -3.03 -1.93
C LYS A 256 -4.34 -4.26 -1.38
N SER A 257 -4.22 -4.55 -0.09
CA SER A 257 -4.87 -5.71 0.53
C SER A 257 -6.41 -5.60 0.48
N ASN A 258 -6.94 -4.37 0.55
CA ASN A 258 -8.37 -4.13 0.40
C ASN A 258 -8.79 -4.16 -1.07
N ALA A 259 -8.06 -3.49 -1.96
CA ALA A 259 -8.39 -3.43 -3.39
C ALA A 259 -8.25 -4.80 -4.08
N GLY A 260 -7.16 -5.52 -3.81
CA GLY A 260 -6.79 -6.76 -4.50
C GLY A 260 -7.75 -7.94 -4.32
N ARG A 261 -8.75 -7.80 -3.47
CA ARG A 261 -9.79 -8.80 -3.25
C ARG A 261 -10.92 -8.72 -4.29
N TYR A 262 -10.98 -7.65 -5.08
CA TYR A 262 -12.12 -7.32 -5.92
C TYR A 262 -11.72 -7.25 -7.40
N SER A 263 -12.60 -7.68 -8.29
CA SER A 263 -12.43 -7.55 -9.74
C SER A 263 -12.72 -6.13 -10.22
N SER A 264 -13.61 -5.42 -9.53
CA SER A 264 -14.07 -4.09 -9.93
C SER A 264 -14.14 -3.12 -8.74
N VAL A 265 -13.81 -1.86 -8.99
CA VAL A 265 -13.96 -0.76 -8.03
C VAL A 265 -14.89 0.31 -8.60
N ILE A 266 -15.91 0.71 -7.84
CA ILE A 266 -16.69 1.91 -8.10
C ILE A 266 -16.40 2.89 -6.96
N TRP A 267 -15.74 4.00 -7.29
CA TRP A 267 -15.34 5.02 -6.31
C TRP A 267 -16.33 6.19 -6.34
N PHE A 268 -16.98 6.44 -5.19
CA PHE A 268 -17.93 7.53 -4.97
C PHE A 268 -17.23 8.66 -4.23
N ASP A 269 -16.67 9.60 -4.97
CA ASP A 269 -15.94 10.75 -4.43
C ASP A 269 -16.80 12.02 -4.41
N ASP A 270 -17.81 12.02 -3.54
CA ASP A 270 -18.72 13.14 -3.36
C ASP A 270 -18.40 14.00 -2.13
N ASP A 271 -17.18 13.89 -1.59
CA ASP A 271 -16.70 14.80 -0.55
C ASP A 271 -16.45 16.21 -1.10
N LEU A 272 -17.20 17.20 -0.64
CA LEU A 272 -17.13 18.56 -1.18
C LEU A 272 -15.81 19.30 -0.85
N ASN A 273 -15.00 18.80 0.07
CA ASN A 273 -13.84 19.52 0.61
C ASN A 273 -12.53 18.73 0.61
N ASN A 274 -12.57 17.41 0.79
CA ASN A 274 -11.38 16.60 0.99
C ASN A 274 -11.37 15.38 0.07
N LYS A 275 -10.46 15.37 -0.92
CA LYS A 275 -10.31 14.27 -1.86
C LYS A 275 -9.15 13.34 -1.48
N LEU A 276 -9.48 12.17 -0.97
CA LEU A 276 -8.61 11.10 -0.52
C LEU A 276 -8.17 10.17 -1.65
N ILE A 277 -8.86 10.15 -2.78
CA ILE A 277 -8.50 9.29 -3.91
C ILE A 277 -7.03 9.43 -4.35
N ALA A 278 -6.48 10.65 -4.34
CA ALA A 278 -5.08 10.91 -4.69
C ALA A 278 -4.06 10.18 -3.79
N THR A 279 -4.43 9.90 -2.54
CA THR A 279 -3.59 9.15 -1.59
C THR A 279 -3.54 7.65 -1.90
N SER A 280 -4.39 7.19 -2.81
CA SER A 280 -4.49 5.78 -3.24
C SER A 280 -3.87 5.53 -4.61
N ASN A 281 -3.14 6.50 -5.19
CA ASN A 281 -2.54 6.39 -6.53
C ASN A 281 -1.70 5.12 -6.72
N THR A 282 -0.86 4.77 -5.73
CA THR A 282 -0.02 3.57 -5.81
C THR A 282 -0.83 2.28 -5.75
N THR A 283 -1.93 2.25 -5.00
CA THR A 283 -2.89 1.14 -5.00
C THR A 283 -3.62 1.04 -6.32
N LEU A 284 -4.13 2.16 -6.86
CA LEU A 284 -4.90 2.18 -8.09
C LEU A 284 -4.04 1.82 -9.31
N ASP A 285 -2.81 2.32 -9.40
CA ASP A 285 -1.88 1.93 -10.46
C ASP A 285 -1.54 0.44 -10.41
N TRP A 286 -1.25 -0.07 -9.20
CA TRP A 286 -1.03 -1.50 -8.98
C TRP A 286 -2.26 -2.33 -9.38
N PHE A 287 -3.46 -1.92 -8.96
CA PHE A 287 -4.72 -2.59 -9.31
C PHE A 287 -4.95 -2.60 -10.82
N CYS A 288 -4.63 -1.50 -11.51
CA CYS A 288 -4.73 -1.37 -12.97
C CYS A 288 -3.75 -2.26 -13.74
N SER A 289 -2.71 -2.80 -13.08
CA SER A 289 -1.76 -3.72 -13.70
C SER A 289 -2.31 -5.15 -13.89
N TYR A 290 -3.43 -5.47 -13.23
CA TYR A 290 -4.16 -6.73 -13.37
C TYR A 290 -5.45 -6.51 -14.17
N ASN A 291 -6.10 -7.61 -14.58
CA ASN A 291 -7.36 -7.56 -15.33
C ASN A 291 -8.54 -7.18 -14.43
N THR A 292 -8.64 -5.89 -14.12
CA THR A 292 -9.60 -5.31 -13.18
C THR A 292 -10.37 -4.18 -13.83
N ASN A 293 -11.48 -3.74 -13.22
CA ASN A 293 -12.24 -2.59 -13.71
C ASN A 293 -12.32 -1.47 -12.66
N ILE A 294 -12.36 -0.22 -13.13
CA ILE A 294 -12.56 0.94 -12.25
C ILE A 294 -13.60 1.86 -12.87
N CYS A 295 -14.58 2.30 -12.07
CA CYS A 295 -15.43 3.44 -12.36
C CYS A 295 -15.20 4.52 -11.30
N LEU A 296 -14.87 5.73 -11.75
CA LEU A 296 -14.72 6.90 -10.91
C LEU A 296 -15.91 7.82 -11.12
N THR A 297 -16.58 8.19 -10.03
CA THR A 297 -17.64 9.20 -10.04
C THR A 297 -17.47 10.09 -8.84
N GLY A 298 -17.70 11.39 -9.02
CA GLY A 298 -17.58 12.28 -7.90
C GLY A 298 -17.68 13.74 -8.27
N PHE A 299 -18.04 14.55 -7.29
CA PHE A 299 -18.11 16.00 -7.45
C PHE A 299 -16.71 16.60 -7.43
N ARG A 300 -16.28 17.15 -8.58
CA ARG A 300 -14.97 17.82 -8.78
C ARG A 300 -13.75 16.95 -8.45
N THR A 301 -13.88 15.63 -8.50
CA THR A 301 -12.81 14.67 -8.17
C THR A 301 -11.51 14.98 -8.91
N LEU A 302 -11.56 15.17 -10.23
CA LEU A 302 -10.36 15.40 -11.05
C LEU A 302 -9.58 16.63 -10.60
N ALA A 303 -10.27 17.71 -10.21
CA ALA A 303 -9.64 18.98 -9.89
C ALA A 303 -8.85 18.99 -8.58
N PHE A 304 -9.13 18.03 -7.71
CA PHE A 304 -8.42 17.85 -6.45
C PHE A 304 -7.59 16.58 -6.42
N TRP A 305 -7.75 15.70 -7.41
CA TRP A 305 -6.85 14.60 -7.65
C TRP A 305 -5.52 15.10 -8.19
N GLU A 306 -5.57 15.88 -9.28
CA GLU A 306 -4.37 16.32 -9.98
C GLU A 306 -4.62 17.62 -10.75
N SER A 307 -3.58 18.44 -10.92
CA SER A 307 -3.71 19.71 -11.64
C SER A 307 -3.64 19.51 -13.15
N SER A 308 -4.67 19.97 -13.88
CA SER A 308 -4.67 20.01 -15.34
C SER A 308 -3.63 21.03 -15.88
N PRO A 309 -2.91 20.75 -16.99
CA PRO A 309 -2.96 19.52 -17.78
C PRO A 309 -2.10 18.38 -17.19
N PHE A 310 -2.51 17.14 -17.46
CA PHE A 310 -1.80 15.92 -17.07
C PHE A 310 -0.72 15.54 -18.09
N SER A 311 0.30 14.82 -17.63
CA SER A 311 1.49 14.43 -18.39
C SER A 311 1.76 12.92 -18.27
N PRO A 312 2.56 12.32 -19.19
CA PRO A 312 2.99 10.93 -19.05
C PRO A 312 3.70 10.69 -17.70
N GLY A 313 3.32 9.61 -17.01
CA GLY A 313 3.69 9.33 -15.61
C GLY A 313 2.56 9.60 -14.62
N ASP A 314 1.57 10.43 -14.99
CA ASP A 314 0.41 10.72 -14.17
C ASP A 314 -0.66 9.64 -14.35
N LEU A 315 -1.29 9.19 -13.27
CA LEU A 315 -2.25 8.08 -13.29
C LEU A 315 -3.43 8.36 -14.23
N LEU A 316 -3.98 9.58 -14.19
CA LEU A 316 -5.10 9.98 -15.04
C LEU A 316 -4.72 10.01 -16.53
N TYR A 317 -3.47 10.34 -16.84
CA TYR A 317 -2.94 10.31 -18.20
C TYR A 317 -2.74 8.87 -18.68
N ASP A 318 -2.04 8.06 -17.89
CA ASP A 318 -1.59 6.74 -18.32
C ASP A 318 -2.69 5.68 -18.24
N GLN A 319 -3.43 5.62 -17.12
CA GLN A 319 -4.45 4.60 -16.87
C GLN A 319 -5.84 5.03 -17.33
N PHE A 320 -6.19 6.32 -17.31
CA PHE A 320 -7.55 6.79 -17.65
C PHE A 320 -7.64 7.51 -19.00
N LYS A 321 -6.52 7.80 -19.66
CA LYS A 321 -6.46 8.47 -20.97
C LYS A 321 -7.09 9.86 -20.98
N ILE A 322 -6.87 10.63 -19.91
CA ILE A 322 -7.27 12.03 -19.79
C ILE A 322 -6.01 12.91 -19.85
N ALA A 323 -6.00 13.93 -20.71
CA ALA A 323 -4.91 14.91 -20.83
C ALA A 323 -5.13 16.13 -19.92
N GLY A 324 -6.34 16.34 -19.45
CA GLY A 324 -6.72 17.46 -18.61
C GLY A 324 -8.23 17.64 -18.54
N TYR A 325 -8.64 18.74 -17.93
CA TYR A 325 -10.04 19.13 -17.82
C TYR A 325 -10.18 20.66 -17.79
N GLU A 326 -11.39 21.15 -18.12
CA GLU A 326 -11.85 22.53 -17.92
C GLU A 326 -13.15 22.53 -17.10
N GLU A 327 -13.19 23.25 -15.97
CA GLU A 327 -14.39 23.35 -15.12
C GLU A 327 -15.08 24.72 -15.26
N HIS A 328 -16.42 24.69 -15.30
CA HIS A 328 -17.25 25.90 -15.33
C HIS A 328 -18.11 25.99 -14.06
N GLY A 329 -17.99 27.10 -13.32
CA GLY A 329 -18.69 27.28 -12.04
C GLY A 329 -20.17 27.68 -12.13
N VAL A 330 -20.79 27.52 -13.30
CA VAL A 330 -22.19 27.90 -13.53
C VAL A 330 -23.10 26.72 -13.15
N PHE A 331 -24.18 26.98 -12.44
CA PHE A 331 -25.20 25.99 -12.05
C PHE A 331 -26.08 25.64 -13.26
N ASP A 332 -25.54 24.83 -14.17
CA ASP A 332 -26.13 24.61 -15.49
C ASP A 332 -26.17 23.15 -15.94
N PHE A 333 -25.48 22.25 -15.25
CA PHE A 333 -25.52 20.83 -15.59
C PHE A 333 -26.87 20.24 -15.18
N ALA A 334 -27.71 19.91 -16.17
CA ALA A 334 -29.00 19.25 -15.98
C ALA A 334 -28.89 17.72 -15.98
N GLY A 335 -27.77 17.19 -16.48
CA GLY A 335 -27.55 15.78 -16.70
C GLY A 335 -26.52 15.56 -17.80
N ALA A 336 -26.48 14.36 -18.36
CA ALA A 336 -25.62 14.06 -19.50
C ALA A 336 -26.32 13.10 -20.47
N PHE A 337 -26.09 13.35 -21.76
CA PHE A 337 -26.51 12.45 -22.83
C PHE A 337 -25.55 11.28 -22.90
N GLY A 338 -26.10 10.08 -22.83
CA GLY A 338 -25.36 8.83 -22.99
C GLY A 338 -24.95 8.64 -24.45
N ASP A 339 -23.71 8.25 -24.67
CA ASP A 339 -23.14 7.90 -25.97
C ASP A 339 -22.68 6.45 -25.96
N ASN A 340 -22.52 5.83 -27.13
CA ASN A 340 -22.03 4.45 -27.27
C ASN A 340 -22.80 3.41 -26.43
N GLY A 341 -24.12 3.63 -26.27
CA GLY A 341 -25.02 2.70 -25.57
C GLY A 341 -25.20 2.97 -24.07
N PHE A 342 -24.46 3.93 -23.50
CA PHE A 342 -24.71 4.38 -22.14
C PHE A 342 -26.09 5.05 -22.03
N PRO A 343 -26.81 4.89 -20.89
CA PRO A 343 -28.10 5.55 -20.68
C PRO A 343 -27.92 7.04 -20.43
N ASP A 344 -28.88 7.85 -20.87
CA ASP A 344 -28.98 9.25 -20.44
C ASP A 344 -29.14 9.34 -18.92
N VAL A 345 -28.57 10.39 -18.32
CA VAL A 345 -28.69 10.64 -16.88
C VAL A 345 -29.24 12.04 -16.63
N GLU A 346 -30.07 12.15 -15.60
CA GLU A 346 -30.73 13.40 -15.21
C GLU A 346 -30.41 13.75 -13.76
N VAL A 347 -30.15 15.04 -13.51
CA VAL A 347 -29.97 15.60 -12.17
C VAL A 347 -31.32 15.67 -11.46
N ASN A 348 -31.37 15.18 -10.23
CA ASN A 348 -32.53 15.36 -9.38
C ASN A 348 -32.59 16.81 -8.89
N LEU A 349 -33.43 17.65 -9.50
CA LEU A 349 -33.56 19.07 -9.17
C LEU A 349 -33.99 19.37 -7.72
N ALA A 350 -34.43 18.37 -6.95
CA ALA A 350 -34.71 18.54 -5.52
C ALA A 350 -33.44 18.61 -4.66
N ASN A 351 -32.26 18.40 -5.25
CA ASN A 351 -30.98 18.51 -4.56
C ASN A 351 -30.67 19.96 -4.13
N PRO A 352 -29.69 20.17 -3.22
CA PRO A 352 -29.38 21.48 -2.66
C PRO A 352 -28.89 22.54 -3.66
N PHE A 353 -28.36 22.12 -4.81
CA PHE A 353 -27.77 22.97 -5.84
C PHE A 353 -28.72 23.21 -7.03
N GLY A 354 -29.73 22.36 -7.22
CA GLY A 354 -30.49 22.31 -8.48
C GLY A 354 -29.61 21.76 -9.60
N ASN A 355 -29.41 22.51 -10.68
CA ASN A 355 -28.41 22.14 -11.68
C ASN A 355 -27.00 22.21 -11.07
N LEU A 356 -26.12 21.28 -11.44
CA LEU A 356 -24.81 21.17 -10.81
C LEU A 356 -23.80 22.15 -11.42
N PRO A 357 -22.95 22.80 -10.60
CA PRO A 357 -21.79 23.54 -11.08
C PRO A 357 -20.54 22.67 -11.12
N TYR A 358 -19.49 23.16 -11.79
CA TYR A 358 -18.15 22.57 -11.82
C TYR A 358 -18.06 21.15 -12.37
N ILE A 359 -18.99 20.74 -13.24
CA ILE A 359 -18.81 19.53 -14.03
C ILE A 359 -17.76 19.81 -15.11
N PRO A 360 -16.70 18.99 -15.21
CA PRO A 360 -15.60 19.23 -16.13
C PRO A 360 -15.96 18.84 -17.56
N ILE A 361 -15.45 19.62 -18.51
CA ILE A 361 -15.20 19.15 -19.88
C ILE A 361 -13.86 18.42 -19.87
N LEU A 362 -13.81 17.23 -20.46
CA LEU A 362 -12.64 16.34 -20.44
C LEU A 362 -11.82 16.44 -21.73
N ASP A 363 -10.52 16.70 -21.59
CA ASP A 363 -9.56 16.60 -22.69
C ASP A 363 -9.12 15.13 -22.83
N THR A 364 -9.63 14.45 -23.85
CA THR A 364 -9.41 13.00 -24.01
C THR A 364 -8.16 12.67 -24.84
N LEU A 365 -7.44 11.60 -24.46
CA LEU A 365 -6.34 11.04 -25.26
C LEU A 365 -6.81 9.96 -26.23
N PRO A 366 -6.03 9.65 -27.30
CA PRO A 366 -6.33 8.53 -28.17
C PRO A 366 -6.49 7.20 -27.41
N GLY A 367 -7.56 6.48 -27.70
CA GLY A 367 -7.92 5.23 -27.02
C GLY A 367 -9.07 5.39 -26.02
N ALA A 368 -9.31 6.60 -25.50
CA ALA A 368 -10.53 6.89 -24.75
C ALA A 368 -11.74 7.00 -25.69
N THR A 369 -12.87 6.48 -25.24
CA THR A 369 -14.18 6.63 -25.88
C THR A 369 -15.02 7.58 -25.04
N VAL A 370 -15.59 8.63 -25.65
CA VAL A 370 -16.56 9.49 -24.97
C VAL A 370 -17.84 8.70 -24.77
N ILE A 371 -18.33 8.63 -23.53
CA ILE A 371 -19.56 7.91 -23.16
C ILE A 371 -20.63 8.84 -22.61
N TYR A 372 -20.26 10.06 -22.24
CA TYR A 372 -21.20 11.08 -21.76
C TYR A 372 -20.86 12.45 -22.32
N ARG A 373 -21.91 13.15 -22.74
CA ARG A 373 -21.87 14.52 -23.23
C ARG A 373 -22.72 15.41 -22.34
N TYR A 374 -22.20 16.56 -21.97
CA TYR A 374 -22.83 17.49 -21.03
C TYR A 374 -24.19 17.93 -21.57
N ASN A 375 -25.22 17.92 -20.72
CA ASN A 375 -26.55 18.48 -21.00
C ASN A 375 -26.75 19.76 -20.17
N SER A 376 -26.71 20.90 -20.84
CA SER A 376 -26.86 22.25 -20.30
C SER A 376 -28.33 22.64 -20.22
N ALA A 377 -28.77 23.03 -19.02
CA ALA A 377 -30.12 23.53 -18.82
C ALA A 377 -30.41 24.82 -19.60
N SER A 378 -29.37 25.58 -19.95
CA SER A 378 -29.46 26.85 -20.66
C SER A 378 -29.11 26.76 -22.15
N ASP A 379 -28.82 25.57 -22.66
CA ASP A 379 -28.27 25.32 -24.00
C ASP A 379 -26.97 26.13 -24.27
N ASP A 380 -26.10 26.26 -23.26
CA ASP A 380 -24.83 26.99 -23.37
C ASP A 380 -23.88 26.26 -24.32
N GLY A 381 -23.73 26.78 -25.54
CA GLY A 381 -22.88 26.20 -26.58
C GLY A 381 -21.38 26.15 -26.29
N THR A 382 -20.91 26.59 -25.11
CA THR A 382 -19.53 26.36 -24.65
C THR A 382 -19.35 25.04 -23.92
N VAL A 383 -20.42 24.47 -23.35
CA VAL A 383 -20.39 23.20 -22.60
C VAL A 383 -21.34 22.16 -23.20
N GLU A 384 -22.45 22.57 -23.82
CA GLU A 384 -23.48 21.70 -24.37
C GLU A 384 -22.91 20.69 -25.38
N GLY A 385 -23.11 19.41 -25.11
CA GLY A 385 -22.62 18.32 -25.96
C GLY A 385 -21.13 18.00 -25.82
N GLU A 386 -20.38 18.73 -24.99
CA GLU A 386 -18.95 18.48 -24.78
C GLU A 386 -18.70 17.26 -23.87
N PRO A 387 -17.56 16.56 -24.01
CA PRO A 387 -17.27 15.34 -23.24
C PRO A 387 -17.22 15.59 -21.74
N CYS A 388 -18.06 14.89 -20.97
CA CYS A 388 -18.03 14.92 -19.49
C CYS A 388 -17.91 13.52 -18.86
N GLY A 389 -17.82 12.47 -19.68
CA GLY A 389 -17.47 11.14 -19.20
C GLY A 389 -16.85 10.29 -20.30
N ILE A 390 -15.92 9.43 -19.90
CA ILE A 390 -15.15 8.58 -20.81
C ILE A 390 -15.03 7.14 -20.31
N LEU A 391 -14.80 6.23 -21.26
CA LEU A 391 -14.39 4.86 -21.05
C LEU A 391 -13.08 4.62 -21.81
N TYR A 392 -12.06 4.10 -21.13
CA TYR A 392 -10.93 3.46 -21.76
C TYR A 392 -10.99 1.94 -21.55
N ASP A 393 -11.11 1.20 -22.65
CA ASP A 393 -11.04 -0.26 -22.65
C ASP A 393 -9.57 -0.67 -22.79
N SER A 394 -8.90 -0.82 -21.65
CA SER A 394 -7.47 -1.13 -21.62
C SER A 394 -7.23 -2.63 -21.83
N PRO A 395 -5.99 -3.06 -22.14
CA PRO A 395 -5.64 -4.48 -22.15
C PRO A 395 -5.88 -5.19 -20.80
N ASN A 396 -5.95 -4.44 -19.70
CA ASN A 396 -6.07 -4.91 -18.33
C ASN A 396 -7.44 -4.53 -17.72
N GLY A 397 -8.48 -4.43 -18.55
CA GLY A 397 -9.85 -4.13 -18.13
C GLY A 397 -10.26 -2.67 -18.29
N LYS A 398 -11.46 -2.33 -17.81
CA LYS A 398 -12.16 -1.09 -18.16
C LYS A 398 -11.89 0.04 -17.17
N ARG A 399 -11.79 1.27 -17.68
CA ARG A 399 -11.49 2.48 -16.91
C ARG A 399 -12.53 3.54 -17.26
N ILE A 400 -13.47 3.79 -16.36
CA ILE A 400 -14.54 4.77 -16.53
C ILE A 400 -14.25 5.98 -15.65
N VAL A 401 -14.39 7.16 -16.23
CA VAL A 401 -14.43 8.43 -15.49
C VAL A 401 -15.73 9.12 -15.82
N LEU A 402 -16.54 9.34 -14.80
CA LEU A 402 -17.71 10.19 -14.82
C LEU A 402 -17.31 11.51 -14.18
N GLY A 403 -17.30 12.60 -14.95
CA GLY A 403 -17.00 13.94 -14.44
C GLY A 403 -18.07 14.49 -13.50
N PHE A 404 -19.18 13.76 -13.35
CA PHE A 404 -20.30 14.11 -12.52
C PHE A 404 -20.55 13.07 -11.42
N PRO A 405 -21.12 13.50 -10.28
CA PRO A 405 -21.47 12.64 -9.17
C PRO A 405 -22.77 11.88 -9.39
N LEU A 406 -22.83 10.62 -8.96
CA LEU A 406 -24.09 9.86 -8.97
C LEU A 406 -25.08 10.39 -7.91
N TYR A 407 -24.59 10.91 -6.78
CA TYR A 407 -25.43 11.28 -5.64
C TYR A 407 -26.52 12.30 -5.93
N PHE A 408 -26.27 13.22 -6.87
CA PHE A 408 -27.24 14.26 -7.24
C PHE A 408 -28.12 13.89 -8.43
N LEU A 409 -28.00 12.68 -8.97
CA LEU A 409 -28.87 12.20 -10.04
C LEU A 409 -30.23 11.76 -9.49
N THR A 410 -31.19 11.52 -10.39
CA THR A 410 -32.40 10.77 -10.03
C THR A 410 -32.05 9.33 -9.68
N ASP A 411 -32.82 8.70 -8.78
CA ASP A 411 -32.62 7.29 -8.40
C ASP A 411 -32.64 6.38 -9.65
N GLU A 412 -33.57 6.63 -10.59
CA GLU A 412 -33.67 5.88 -11.83
C GLU A 412 -32.39 6.01 -12.69
N SER A 413 -31.86 7.24 -12.86
CA SER A 413 -30.61 7.45 -13.59
C SER A 413 -29.43 6.76 -12.93
N ALA A 414 -29.26 6.89 -11.62
CA ALA A 414 -28.14 6.29 -10.89
C ALA A 414 -28.18 4.75 -10.92
N GLN A 415 -29.37 4.17 -10.68
CA GLN A 415 -29.58 2.72 -10.71
C GLN A 415 -29.35 2.12 -12.09
N ASN A 416 -29.91 2.74 -13.14
CA ASN A 416 -29.73 2.27 -14.50
C ASN A 416 -28.26 2.34 -14.94
N LEU A 417 -27.55 3.40 -14.55
CA LEU A 417 -26.14 3.56 -14.86
C LEU A 417 -25.27 2.53 -14.13
N VAL A 418 -25.44 2.34 -12.82
CA VAL A 418 -24.66 1.33 -12.08
C VAL A 418 -24.96 -0.08 -12.57
N SER A 419 -26.23 -0.38 -12.90
CA SER A 419 -26.60 -1.65 -13.54
C SER A 419 -25.90 -1.85 -14.89
N TYR A 420 -25.84 -0.80 -15.71
CA TYR A 420 -25.15 -0.84 -16.99
C TYR A 420 -23.62 -1.03 -16.82
N ILE A 421 -23.01 -0.32 -15.87
CA ILE A 421 -21.57 -0.43 -15.56
C ILE A 421 -21.22 -1.83 -15.04
N SER A 422 -22.02 -2.38 -14.12
CA SER A 422 -21.86 -3.76 -13.62
C SER A 422 -21.85 -4.75 -14.78
N ALA A 423 -22.86 -4.68 -15.66
CA ALA A 423 -22.92 -5.55 -16.83
C ALA A 423 -21.73 -5.35 -17.78
N LEU A 424 -21.29 -4.11 -17.98
CA LEU A 424 -20.14 -3.76 -18.82
C LEU A 424 -18.82 -4.28 -18.24
N PHE A 425 -18.67 -4.31 -16.92
CA PHE A 425 -17.53 -4.87 -16.21
C PHE A 425 -17.53 -6.40 -16.19
N GLY A 426 -18.63 -7.03 -16.63
CA GLY A 426 -18.79 -8.48 -16.56
C GLY A 426 -19.15 -8.96 -15.16
N GLU A 427 -19.58 -8.06 -14.28
CA GLU A 427 -20.10 -8.34 -12.95
C GLU A 427 -21.53 -8.85 -13.11
N THR A 428 -21.65 -10.08 -13.62
CA THR A 428 -22.91 -10.80 -13.73
C THR A 428 -23.16 -11.56 -12.45
N PHE A 429 -24.32 -11.31 -11.85
CA PHE A 429 -24.71 -11.98 -10.62
C PHE A 429 -25.90 -12.89 -10.88
N THR A 430 -25.73 -14.18 -10.56
CA THR A 430 -26.83 -15.12 -10.43
C THR A 430 -26.86 -15.54 -8.98
N GLN A 431 -27.90 -15.14 -8.24
CA GLN A 431 -28.05 -15.63 -6.87
C GLN A 431 -28.28 -17.14 -6.89
N VAL A 432 -27.27 -17.88 -6.45
CA VAL A 432 -27.34 -19.33 -6.25
C VAL A 432 -27.21 -19.58 -4.75
N PRO A 433 -28.28 -19.98 -4.06
CA PRO A 433 -28.20 -20.32 -2.64
C PRO A 433 -27.09 -21.34 -2.37
N GLY A 434 -26.19 -21.02 -1.43
CA GLY A 434 -25.02 -21.84 -1.11
C GLY A 434 -23.76 -21.59 -1.95
N ASP A 435 -23.82 -20.77 -3.00
CA ASP A 435 -22.64 -20.28 -3.74
C ASP A 435 -22.16 -18.98 -3.09
N ILE A 436 -21.20 -19.13 -2.19
CA ILE A 436 -20.75 -18.10 -1.25
C ILE A 436 -19.53 -17.38 -1.82
N ASN A 437 -18.77 -18.05 -2.68
CA ASN A 437 -17.63 -17.47 -3.37
C ASN A 437 -17.95 -16.94 -4.78
N ASN A 438 -19.22 -17.02 -5.20
CA ASN A 438 -19.73 -16.51 -6.48
C ASN A 438 -19.06 -17.20 -7.69
N SER A 439 -18.88 -18.52 -7.61
CA SER A 439 -18.29 -19.35 -8.66
C SER A 439 -19.31 -20.00 -9.60
N ASP A 440 -20.60 -19.77 -9.39
CA ASP A 440 -21.77 -20.42 -9.99
C ASP A 440 -21.98 -21.91 -9.60
N ASP A 441 -21.08 -22.48 -8.79
CA ASP A 441 -21.13 -23.86 -8.30
C ASP A 441 -21.25 -23.88 -6.76
N VAL A 442 -21.98 -24.86 -6.20
CA VAL A 442 -22.06 -25.06 -4.73
C VAL A 442 -21.22 -26.25 -4.32
N ASP A 443 -20.02 -26.01 -3.80
CA ASP A 443 -19.03 -27.03 -3.47
C ASP A 443 -18.22 -26.76 -2.18
N ILE A 444 -17.12 -27.51 -1.99
CA ILE A 444 -16.28 -27.39 -0.80
C ILE A 444 -15.64 -26.01 -0.64
N SER A 445 -15.41 -25.29 -1.75
CA SER A 445 -14.81 -23.95 -1.73
C SER A 445 -15.75 -22.92 -1.10
N ASP A 446 -17.07 -23.05 -1.25
CA ASP A 446 -18.08 -22.24 -0.54
C ASP A 446 -18.08 -22.51 0.96
N LEU A 447 -17.99 -23.79 1.33
CA LEU A 447 -17.89 -24.18 2.73
C LEU A 447 -16.62 -23.60 3.37
N ILE A 448 -15.49 -23.65 2.66
CA ILE A 448 -14.24 -23.03 3.13
C ILE A 448 -14.43 -21.52 3.28
N TYR A 449 -15.05 -20.86 2.30
CA TYR A 449 -15.32 -19.43 2.36
C TYR A 449 -16.18 -19.07 3.58
N LEU A 450 -17.29 -19.77 3.79
CA LEU A 450 -18.22 -19.53 4.90
C LEU A 450 -17.55 -19.73 6.26
N VAL A 451 -16.75 -20.79 6.40
CA VAL A 451 -15.97 -21.04 7.62
C VAL A 451 -14.98 -19.91 7.86
N ASN A 452 -14.30 -19.44 6.82
CA ASN A 452 -13.34 -18.34 6.92
C ASN A 452 -14.04 -17.05 7.35
N TYR A 453 -15.18 -16.72 6.75
CA TYR A 453 -15.98 -15.56 7.10
C TYR A 453 -16.43 -15.59 8.57
N ILE A 454 -17.03 -16.69 9.02
CA ILE A 454 -17.61 -16.78 10.37
C ILE A 454 -16.53 -16.87 11.45
N PHE A 455 -15.44 -17.62 11.22
CA PHE A 455 -14.51 -17.99 12.28
C PHE A 455 -13.12 -17.37 12.19
N LEU A 456 -12.70 -16.91 11.00
CA LEU A 456 -11.29 -16.54 10.73
C LEU A 456 -11.13 -15.11 10.22
N ASN A 457 -12.12 -14.23 10.45
CA ASN A 457 -12.15 -12.85 9.95
C ASN A 457 -11.95 -12.76 8.43
N GLY A 458 -12.43 -13.77 7.69
CA GLY A 458 -12.44 -13.75 6.23
C GLY A 458 -13.30 -12.60 5.68
N GLY A 459 -13.11 -12.27 4.41
CA GLY A 459 -13.95 -11.31 3.70
C GLY A 459 -15.43 -11.68 3.79
N ALA A 460 -16.31 -10.67 3.84
CA ALA A 460 -17.75 -10.90 3.77
C ALA A 460 -18.11 -11.49 2.39
N PRO A 461 -19.04 -12.47 2.33
CA PRO A 461 -19.60 -12.95 1.07
C PRO A 461 -20.14 -11.78 0.24
N LEU A 462 -19.92 -11.86 -1.06
CA LEU A 462 -20.40 -10.85 -2.01
C LEU A 462 -21.94 -10.77 -1.97
N ASP A 463 -22.63 -11.91 -1.85
CA ASP A 463 -24.04 -11.99 -1.46
C ASP A 463 -24.19 -12.69 -0.10
N MET A 464 -24.57 -11.92 0.91
CA MET A 464 -24.88 -12.40 2.25
C MET A 464 -26.03 -13.41 2.26
N ASN A 465 -26.99 -13.31 1.31
CA ASN A 465 -28.11 -14.24 1.23
C ASN A 465 -27.72 -15.61 0.68
N SER A 466 -26.62 -15.72 -0.08
CA SER A 466 -26.08 -17.02 -0.48
C SER A 466 -25.44 -17.77 0.70
N ALA A 467 -25.00 -17.05 1.73
CA ALA A 467 -24.38 -17.62 2.93
C ALA A 467 -25.37 -18.07 4.02
N ASP A 468 -26.60 -17.53 4.00
CA ASP A 468 -27.73 -17.99 4.83
C ASP A 468 -28.43 -19.18 4.14
N VAL A 469 -27.76 -20.33 4.16
CA VAL A 469 -28.17 -21.53 3.41
C VAL A 469 -29.32 -22.28 4.06
N ASP A 470 -29.59 -22.01 5.34
CA ASP A 470 -30.73 -22.57 6.07
C ASP A 470 -31.96 -21.65 6.13
N GLY A 471 -31.84 -20.42 5.63
CA GLY A 471 -32.93 -19.45 5.47
C GLY A 471 -33.43 -18.87 6.79
N THR A 472 -32.55 -18.75 7.79
CA THR A 472 -32.86 -18.23 9.12
C THR A 472 -32.76 -16.71 9.22
N CYS A 473 -32.34 -16.03 8.16
CA CYS A 473 -31.99 -14.60 8.11
C CYS A 473 -30.81 -14.26 9.03
N SER A 474 -29.91 -15.22 9.26
CA SER A 474 -28.70 -15.08 10.07
C SER A 474 -27.62 -15.98 9.50
N ILE A 475 -26.37 -15.52 9.45
CA ILE A 475 -25.22 -16.33 9.01
C ILE A 475 -24.46 -16.79 10.26
N ASP A 476 -24.56 -18.08 10.58
CA ASP A 476 -23.88 -18.67 11.73
C ASP A 476 -23.41 -20.12 11.51
N ILE A 477 -23.05 -20.82 12.59
CA ILE A 477 -22.56 -22.19 12.51
C ILE A 477 -23.62 -23.17 11.98
N SER A 478 -24.91 -22.86 12.06
CA SER A 478 -25.98 -23.68 11.49
C SER A 478 -25.86 -23.76 9.97
N ASP A 479 -25.51 -22.66 9.30
CA ASP A 479 -25.26 -22.61 7.85
C ASP A 479 -24.08 -23.50 7.45
N VAL A 480 -23.00 -23.48 8.23
CA VAL A 480 -21.83 -24.35 8.03
C VAL A 480 -22.25 -25.82 8.14
N VAL A 481 -23.01 -26.17 9.18
CA VAL A 481 -23.50 -27.55 9.37
C VAL A 481 -24.45 -27.97 8.24
N TYR A 482 -25.31 -27.06 7.80
CA TYR A 482 -26.26 -27.29 6.71
C TYR A 482 -25.52 -27.57 5.40
N LEU A 483 -24.54 -26.73 5.06
CA LEU A 483 -23.75 -26.87 3.83
C LEU A 483 -22.88 -28.14 3.85
N VAL A 484 -22.29 -28.50 5.00
CA VAL A 484 -21.61 -29.80 5.17
C VAL A 484 -22.54 -30.98 4.92
N GLN A 485 -23.77 -30.94 5.43
CA GLN A 485 -24.74 -32.01 5.21
C GLN A 485 -25.17 -32.09 3.75
N TYR A 486 -25.33 -30.96 3.07
CA TYR A 486 -25.64 -30.92 1.65
C TYR A 486 -24.51 -31.51 0.79
N ILE A 487 -23.26 -31.06 1.00
CA ILE A 487 -22.11 -31.45 0.18
C ILE A 487 -21.66 -32.89 0.47
N PHE A 488 -21.58 -33.29 1.75
CA PHE A 488 -20.95 -34.54 2.17
C PHE A 488 -21.92 -35.58 2.77
N GLY A 489 -23.20 -35.22 2.98
CA GLY A 489 -24.18 -36.08 3.65
C GLY A 489 -24.44 -37.39 2.91
N THR A 490 -24.68 -38.48 3.65
CA THR A 490 -25.13 -39.76 3.10
C THR A 490 -26.34 -40.30 3.89
N PRO A 491 -27.59 -40.14 3.39
CA PRO A 491 -27.97 -39.46 2.15
C PRO A 491 -27.69 -37.95 2.22
N ALA A 492 -27.58 -37.30 1.05
CA ALA A 492 -27.34 -35.87 0.96
C ALA A 492 -28.40 -35.08 1.75
N GLY A 493 -27.97 -34.02 2.42
CA GLY A 493 -28.86 -33.08 3.10
C GLY A 493 -29.76 -32.31 2.12
N PRO A 494 -30.69 -31.50 2.65
CA PRO A 494 -31.54 -30.66 1.80
C PRO A 494 -30.70 -29.63 1.02
N ALA A 495 -31.20 -29.20 -0.14
CA ALA A 495 -30.54 -28.15 -0.92
C ALA A 495 -30.54 -26.80 -0.16
N PRO A 496 -29.52 -25.95 -0.35
CA PRO A 496 -29.49 -24.60 0.21
C PRO A 496 -30.77 -23.81 -0.13
N GLN A 497 -31.25 -23.03 0.83
CA GLN A 497 -32.42 -22.17 0.67
C GLN A 497 -31.99 -20.72 0.39
N PRO A 498 -32.79 -19.92 -0.36
CA PRO A 498 -32.53 -18.50 -0.50
C PRO A 498 -32.55 -17.80 0.87
N GLY A 499 -31.48 -17.08 1.20
CA GLY A 499 -31.36 -16.32 2.43
C GLY A 499 -32.24 -15.07 2.48
N CYS A 500 -32.31 -14.47 3.66
CA CYS A 500 -33.08 -13.25 3.95
C CYS A 500 -32.36 -12.28 4.88
N VAL A 501 -31.03 -12.22 4.77
CA VAL A 501 -30.15 -11.32 5.51
C VAL A 501 -30.31 -9.90 4.94
N TYR A 502 -30.55 -8.93 5.82
CA TYR A 502 -30.76 -7.51 5.48
C TYR A 502 -29.65 -6.62 6.04
#